data_AF-A0A6J6HRN7-F1
#
_entry.id   AF-A0A6J6HRN7-F1
#
_cell.length_a   1.000
_cell.length_b   1.000
_cell.length_c   1.000
_cell.angle_alpha   90.00
_cell.angle_beta   90.00
_cell.angle_gamma   90.00
#
_symmetry.space_group_name_H-M   'P 1'
#
loop_
_entity.id
_entity.type
_entity.pdbx_description
1 polymer ?
#
loop_
_entity_poly.entity_id
_entity_poly.type
_entity_poly.pdbx_seq_one_letter_code
_entity_poly.pdbx_strand_id
1 'polypeptide(L)' 'MISHTGFLLTARRLAPGVVLPQFKSKVKSTEYKEEDVLAWNPEGLGERKVSEKKLRKTVRKATS' A
#
# COMPACT_ATOMS: atom_id res chain seq x y z
N MET A 1 15.89 -4.38 28.36
CA MET A 1 14.49 -4.19 28.80
C MET A 1 13.66 -3.99 27.53
N ILE A 2 12.73 -4.88 27.21
CA ILE A 2 11.87 -4.76 26.02
C ILE A 2 10.59 -4.07 26.46
N SER A 3 10.34 -2.86 25.95
CA SER A 3 9.06 -2.17 26.13
C SER A 3 7.97 -2.98 25.44
N HIS A 4 7.17 -3.71 26.23
CA HIS A 4 5.97 -4.35 25.69
C HIS A 4 4.89 -3.28 25.53
N THR A 5 4.55 -2.97 24.28
CA THR A 5 3.31 -2.25 23.96
C THR A 5 2.23 -3.29 23.70
N GLY A 6 1.16 -3.25 24.49
CA GLY A 6 0.00 -4.11 24.31
C GLY A 6 -1.01 -3.50 23.34
N PHE A 7 -1.80 -4.34 22.69
CA PHE A 7 -2.98 -3.88 21.95
C PHE A 7 -4.17 -3.72 22.91
N LEU A 8 -4.94 -2.66 22.71
CA LEU A 8 -6.23 -2.48 23.37
C LEU A 8 -7.35 -2.84 22.40
N LEU A 9 -8.32 -3.62 22.89
CA LEU A 9 -9.53 -3.95 22.18
C LEU A 9 -10.74 -3.46 22.97
N THR A 10 -11.70 -2.85 22.28
CA THR A 10 -12.98 -2.46 22.85
C THR A 10 -14.10 -3.02 21.96
N ALA A 11 -15.15 -3.52 22.59
CA ALA A 11 -16.31 -4.06 21.89
C ALA A 11 -17.58 -3.76 22.69
N ARG A 12 -18.72 -3.67 22.00
CA ARG A 12 -20.04 -3.47 22.61
C ARG A 12 -20.87 -4.74 22.48
N ARG A 13 -21.40 -5.23 23.61
CA ARG A 13 -22.27 -6.40 23.65
C ARG A 13 -23.63 -6.09 23.03
N LEU A 14 -24.13 -7.01 22.22
CA LEU A 14 -25.50 -6.99 21.69
C LEU A 14 -26.49 -7.66 22.65
N ALA A 15 -27.77 -7.30 22.53
CA ALA A 15 -28.84 -7.99 23.23
C ALA A 15 -28.98 -9.45 22.74
N PRO A 16 -29.48 -10.38 23.57
CA PRO A 16 -29.68 -11.77 23.16
C PRO A 16 -30.59 -11.89 21.94
N GLY A 17 -30.24 -12.78 21.00
CA GLY A 17 -31.02 -13.02 19.78
C GLY A 17 -30.84 -11.99 18.67
N VAL A 18 -30.04 -10.93 18.88
CA VAL A 18 -29.79 -9.92 17.85
C VAL A 18 -28.76 -10.42 16.85
N VAL A 19 -29.13 -10.40 15.56
CA VAL A 19 -28.21 -10.63 14.44
C VAL A 19 -27.40 -9.37 14.17
N LEU A 20 -26.08 -9.49 14.08
CA LEU A 20 -25.19 -8.39 13.74
C LEU A 20 -25.54 -7.83 12.35
N PRO A 21 -25.67 -6.50 12.18
CA PRO A 21 -25.81 -5.92 10.86
C PRO A 21 -24.51 -6.15 10.07
N GLN A 22 -24.65 -6.49 8.79
CA GLN A 22 -23.48 -6.63 7.92
C GLN A 22 -22.94 -5.25 7.58
N PHE A 23 -21.84 -4.87 8.22
CA PHE A 23 -21.08 -3.69 7.81
C PHE A 23 -20.43 -4.00 6.47
N LYS A 24 -20.95 -3.40 5.40
CA LYS A 24 -20.25 -3.41 4.12
C LYS A 24 -18.96 -2.60 4.31
N SER A 25 -17.82 -3.28 4.40
CA SER A 25 -16.54 -2.60 4.19
C SER A 25 -16.59 -2.06 2.77
N LYS A 26 -16.80 -0.75 2.60
CA LYS A 26 -16.70 -0.14 1.29
C LYS A 26 -15.21 -0.13 0.93
N VAL A 27 -14.69 -1.27 0.51
CA VAL A 27 -13.49 -1.29 -0.32
C VAL A 27 -13.97 -0.68 -1.62
N LYS A 28 -13.74 0.63 -1.79
CA LYS A 28 -13.76 1.19 -3.12
C LYS A 28 -12.69 0.39 -3.86
N SER A 29 -13.05 -0.44 -4.83
CA SER A 29 -12.09 -0.75 -5.89
C SER A 29 -11.74 0.61 -6.44
N THR A 30 -10.53 1.08 -6.17
CA THR A 30 -10.12 2.36 -6.75
C THR A 30 -9.74 2.09 -8.18
N GLU A 31 -10.75 2.04 -9.04
CA GLU A 31 -10.59 2.17 -10.47
C GLU A 31 -10.21 3.62 -10.73
N TYR A 32 -8.92 3.85 -10.96
CA TYR A 32 -8.40 5.13 -11.41
C TYR A 32 -8.47 5.15 -12.93
N LYS A 33 -8.74 6.33 -13.50
CA LYS A 33 -8.65 6.49 -14.95
C LYS A 33 -7.20 6.35 -15.38
N GLU A 34 -6.97 5.88 -16.61
CA GLU A 34 -5.62 5.71 -17.13
C GLU A 34 -4.85 7.05 -17.15
N GLU A 35 -5.54 8.16 -17.40
CA GLU A 35 -4.95 9.49 -17.36
C GLU A 35 -4.47 9.89 -15.95
N ASP A 36 -5.22 9.51 -14.91
CA ASP A 36 -4.86 9.79 -13.52
C ASP A 36 -3.64 8.97 -13.09
N VAL A 37 -3.57 7.71 -13.52
CA VAL A 37 -2.41 6.83 -13.27
C VAL A 37 -1.19 7.35 -14.03
N LEU A 38 -1.36 7.79 -15.28
CA LEU A 38 -0.28 8.32 -16.10
C LEU A 38 0.31 9.60 -15.51
N ALA A 39 -0.52 10.50 -14.97
CA ALA A 39 -0.07 11.74 -14.35
C ALA A 39 0.93 11.53 -13.19
N TRP A 40 0.86 10.38 -12.52
CA TRP A 40 1.71 10.05 -11.37
C TRP A 40 2.72 8.93 -11.63
N ASN A 41 2.77 8.39 -12.84
CA ASN A 41 3.76 7.38 -13.18
C ASN A 41 5.08 8.02 -13.68
N PRO A 42 6.21 7.30 -13.65
CA PRO A 42 7.49 7.83 -14.11
C PRO A 42 7.50 8.32 -15.56
N GLU A 43 6.69 7.72 -16.43
CA GLU A 43 6.58 8.11 -17.85
C GLU A 43 5.88 9.48 -18.00
N GLY A 44 4.85 9.76 -17.20
CA GLY A 44 4.16 11.06 -17.17
C GLY A 44 4.91 12.13 -16.35
N LEU A 45 5.71 11.72 -15.36
CA LEU A 45 6.59 12.60 -14.58
C LEU A 45 7.88 12.98 -15.34
N GLY A 46 8.12 12.41 -16.53
CA GLY A 46 9.29 12.72 -17.36
C GLY A 46 10.61 12.27 -16.74
N GLU A 47 10.58 11.21 -15.92
CA GLU A 47 11.78 10.71 -15.25
C GLU A 47 12.80 10.17 -16.28
N ARG A 48 14.06 10.58 -16.17
CA ARG A 48 15.11 10.14 -17.09
C ARG A 48 15.46 8.67 -16.85
N LYS A 49 15.29 7.84 -17.89
CA LYS A 49 15.70 6.43 -17.86
C LYS A 49 17.20 6.29 -17.61
N VAL A 50 17.56 5.39 -16.69
CA VAL A 50 18.95 5.10 -16.37
C VAL A 50 19.58 4.31 -17.52
N SER A 51 20.78 4.71 -17.95
CA SER A 51 21.48 3.99 -19.01
C SER A 51 21.91 2.58 -18.57
N GLU A 52 21.91 1.66 -19.53
CA GLU A 52 22.28 0.25 -19.32
C GLU A 52 23.69 0.10 -18.72
N LYS A 53 24.62 0.97 -19.12
CA LYS A 53 25.98 1.03 -18.56
C LYS A 53 25.98 1.37 -17.07
N LYS A 54 25.11 2.29 -16.63
CA LYS A 54 24.99 2.65 -15.21
C LYS A 54 24.36 1.52 -14.43
N LEU A 55 23.30 0.89 -14.95
CA LEU A 55 22.67 -0.29 -14.34
C LEU A 55 23.67 -1.42 -14.10
N ARG A 56 24.44 -1.80 -15.13
CA ARG A 56 25.48 -2.83 -15.02
C ARG A 56 26.53 -2.54 -13.95
N LYS A 57 26.96 -1.27 -13.83
CA LYS A 57 27.92 -0.85 -12.80
C LYS A 57 27.33 -0.94 -11.39
N THR A 58 26.06 -0.56 -11.23
CA THR A 58 25.36 -0.64 -9.94
C THR A 58 25.21 -2.09 -9.49
N VAL A 59 24.77 -2.99 -10.38
CA VAL A 59 24.65 -4.43 -10.07
C VAL A 59 25.99 -5.02 -9.63
N ARG A 60 27.08 -4.77 -10.38
CA ARG A 60 28.41 -5.26 -10.03
C ARG A 60 28.88 -4.78 -8.64
N LYS A 61 28.53 -3.55 -8.25
CA LYS A 61 28.87 -3.00 -6.92
C LYS A 61 28.04 -3.60 -5.79
N ALA A 62 26.80 -4.01 -6.05
CA ALA A 62 25.92 -4.57 -5.04
C ALA A 62 26.20 -6.04 -4.74
N THR A 63 26.74 -6.78 -5.72
CA THR A 63 27.08 -8.21 -5.61
C THR A 63 28.55 -8.48 -5.28
N SER A 64 29.36 -7.44 -5.14
CA SER A 64 30.79 -7.52 -4.77
C SER A 64 30.99 -7.06 -3.34
#